data_AF-A0A349LME6-F1
#
_entry.id   AF-A0A349LME6-F1
#
_cell.length_a   1.000
_cell.length_b   1.000
_cell.length_c   1.000
_cell.angle_alpha   90.00
_cell.angle_beta   90.00
_cell.angle_gamma   90.00
#
_symmetry.space_group_name_H-M   'P 1'
#
loop_
_entity.id
_entity.type
_entity.pdbx_description
1 polymer ?
#
loop_
_entity_poly.entity_id
_entity_poly.type
_entity_poly.pdbx_seq_one_letter_code
_entity_poly.pdbx_strand_id
1 'polypeptide(L)'
;MTWNKWFEINKLVQSSQPRLSFDRAALSISAAVDGLGVVLESSCLAEPELLKGELVKIGANQFKRIKEETRFHSYRSGEKSNKKIKLFGEWLLNEMRSNSKTT
;
A
#
# COMPACT_ATOMS: atom_id res chain seq x y z
N MET A 1 -4.81 -6.50 -0.30
CA MET A 1 -4.23 -7.36 -1.35
C MET A 1 -3.51 -8.55 -0.70
N THR A 2 -3.58 -9.74 -1.29
CA THR A 2 -2.77 -10.92 -0.89
C THR A 2 -2.00 -11.45 -2.11
N TRP A 3 -0.93 -12.22 -1.89
CA TRP A 3 -0.20 -12.85 -2.99
C TRP A 3 -1.11 -13.71 -3.89
N ASN A 4 -2.01 -14.51 -3.31
CA ASN A 4 -2.93 -15.35 -4.09
C ASN A 4 -3.76 -14.51 -5.08
N LYS A 5 -4.36 -13.41 -4.59
CA LYS A 5 -5.14 -12.49 -5.42
C LYS A 5 -4.28 -11.79 -6.47
N TRP A 6 -3.04 -11.43 -6.15
CA TRP A 6 -2.11 -10.83 -7.10
C TRP A 6 -1.70 -11.81 -8.22
N PHE A 7 -1.40 -13.06 -7.88
CA PHE A 7 -1.08 -14.11 -8.86
C PHE A 7 -2.26 -14.38 -9.79
N GLU A 8 -3.48 -14.45 -9.25
CA GLU A 8 -4.72 -14.60 -10.02
C GLU A 8 -4.93 -13.45 -11.02
N ILE A 9 -4.82 -12.20 -10.57
CA ILE A 9 -4.98 -10.99 -11.41
C ILE A 9 -3.96 -10.96 -12.56
N ASN A 10 -2.72 -11.40 -12.29
CA ASN A 10 -1.65 -11.46 -13.28
C ASN A 10 -1.63 -12.77 -14.09
N LYS A 11 -2.58 -13.69 -13.84
CA LYS A 11 -2.67 -15.00 -14.51
C LYS A 11 -1.39 -15.84 -14.39
N LEU A 12 -0.76 -15.79 -13.22
CA LEU A 12 0.47 -16.50 -12.90
C LEU A 12 0.21 -17.64 -11.92
N VAL A 13 0.99 -18.71 -12.02
CA VAL A 13 0.93 -19.83 -11.09
C VAL A 13 1.73 -19.48 -9.84
N GLN A 14 1.10 -19.62 -8.68
CA GLN A 14 1.75 -19.39 -7.40
C GLN A 14 2.63 -20.59 -7.01
N SER A 15 3.83 -20.31 -6.51
CA SER A 15 4.70 -21.34 -5.93
C SER A 15 4.13 -21.86 -4.60
N SER A 16 4.24 -23.17 -4.38
CA SER A 16 3.83 -23.86 -3.13
C SER A 16 4.84 -23.74 -2.00
N GLN A 17 5.97 -23.05 -2.22
CA GLN A 17 7.03 -22.92 -1.22
C GLN A 17 6.58 -22.11 0.02
N PRO A 18 7.10 -22.44 1.21
CA PRO A 18 6.90 -21.63 2.42
C PRO A 18 7.32 -20.18 2.19
N ARG A 19 6.57 -19.23 2.74
CA ARG A 19 6.85 -17.80 2.63
C ARG A 19 6.89 -17.16 4.01
N LEU A 20 7.80 -16.18 4.15
CA LEU A 20 7.72 -15.25 5.25
C LEU A 20 6.38 -14.51 5.18
N SER A 21 5.69 -14.45 6.30
CA SER A 21 4.38 -13.82 6.42
C SER A 21 4.41 -12.86 7.61
N PHE A 22 4.01 -11.62 7.37
CA PHE A 22 3.95 -10.57 8.37
C PHE A 22 2.54 -9.96 8.39
N ASP A 23 2.08 -9.57 9.56
CA ASP A 23 0.82 -8.83 9.76
C ASP A 23 1.00 -7.32 9.57
N ARG A 24 2.24 -6.82 9.68
CA ARG A 24 2.59 -5.40 9.52
C ARG A 24 3.39 -5.15 8.25
N ALA A 25 2.92 -4.20 7.44
CA ALA A 25 3.60 -3.76 6.23
C ALA A 25 5.04 -3.27 6.48
N ALA A 26 5.29 -2.61 7.62
CA ALA A 26 6.63 -2.15 7.95
C ALA A 26 7.63 -3.32 8.12
N LEU A 27 7.18 -4.45 8.69
CA LEU A 27 8.04 -5.63 8.87
C LEU A 27 8.29 -6.34 7.55
N SER A 28 7.27 -6.46 6.69
CA SER A 28 7.44 -7.06 5.36
C SER A 28 8.36 -6.22 4.47
N ILE A 29 8.30 -4.89 4.55
CA ILE A 29 9.20 -3.97 3.86
C ILE A 29 10.63 -4.11 4.38
N SER A 30 10.84 -4.09 5.71
CA SER A 30 12.17 -4.27 6.31
C SER A 30 12.81 -5.59 5.87
N ALA A 31 12.06 -6.69 5.89
CA ALA A 31 12.58 -7.99 5.45
C ALA A 31 13.03 -7.97 3.97
N ALA A 32 12.34 -7.22 3.11
CA ALA A 32 12.76 -7.05 1.72
C ALA A 32 14.00 -6.16 1.57
N VAL A 33 14.12 -5.09 2.37
CA VAL A 33 15.33 -4.24 2.44
C VAL A 33 16.54 -5.08 2.87
N ASP A 34 16.35 -5.97 3.85
CA ASP A 34 17.38 -6.90 4.34
C ASP A 34 17.70 -8.04 3.35
N GLY A 35 17.09 -8.05 2.16
CA GLY A 35 17.36 -9.02 1.10
C GLY A 35 16.73 -10.40 1.31
N LEU A 36 15.78 -10.54 2.24
CA LEU A 36 15.11 -11.82 2.53
C LEU A 36 14.07 -12.22 1.47
N GLY A 37 13.79 -11.36 0.49
CA GLY A 37 12.95 -11.69 -0.66
C GLY A 37 12.24 -10.49 -1.29
N VAL A 38 11.10 -10.78 -1.92
CA VAL A 38 10.24 -9.78 -2.56
C VAL A 38 9.00 -9.55 -1.72
N VAL A 39 8.63 -8.28 -1.57
CA VAL A 39 7.43 -7.86 -0.83
C VAL A 39 6.34 -7.34 -1.78
N LEU A 40 5.08 -7.66 -1.46
CA LEU A 40 3.90 -7.12 -2.14
C LEU A 40 3.20 -6.13 -1.23
N GLU A 41 3.54 -4.85 -1.36
CA GLU A 41 2.99 -3.77 -0.53
C GLU A 41 2.63 -2.52 -1.34
N SER A 42 1.87 -1.62 -0.71
CA SER A 42 1.56 -0.31 -1.29
C SER A 42 2.83 0.50 -1.48
N SER A 43 2.99 1.12 -2.66
CA SER A 43 4.16 1.95 -2.94
C SER A 43 4.27 3.18 -2.05
N CYS A 44 3.17 3.66 -1.45
CA CYS A 44 3.24 4.78 -0.50
C CYS A 44 3.85 4.38 0.84
N LEU A 45 3.82 3.10 1.19
CA LEU A 45 4.42 2.61 2.44
C LEU A 45 5.92 2.38 2.29
N ALA A 46 6.36 1.97 1.11
CA ALA A 46 7.77 1.74 0.78
C ALA A 46 8.45 2.96 0.13
N GLU A 47 7.79 4.12 0.10
CA GLU A 47 8.31 5.33 -0.56
C GLU A 47 9.68 5.77 -0.02
N PRO A 48 9.93 5.79 1.31
CA PRO A 48 11.24 6.15 1.84
C PRO A 48 12.37 5.25 1.33
N GLU A 49 12.16 3.94 1.35
CA GLU A 49 13.14 2.93 0.93
C GLU A 49 13.35 2.95 -0.59
N LEU A 50 12.28 3.20 -1.36
CA LEU A 50 12.35 3.40 -2.81
C LEU A 50 13.15 4.65 -3.19
N LEU A 51 12.97 5.76 -2.46
CA LEU A 51 13.71 7.01 -2.71
C LEU A 51 15.20 6.87 -2.38
N LYS A 52 15.54 6.10 -1.35
CA LYS A 52 16.93 5.77 -1.01
C LYS A 52 17.58 4.78 -1.98
N GLY A 53 16.78 4.11 -2.83
CA GLY A 53 17.25 3.04 -3.72
C GLY A 53 17.52 1.71 -3.00
N GLU A 54 17.08 1.57 -1.75
CA GLU A 54 17.15 0.31 -0.98
C GLU A 54 16.16 -0.71 -1.52
N LEU A 55 15.04 -0.23 -2.08
CA LEU A 55 14.07 -1.04 -2.80
C LEU A 55 13.91 -0.55 -4.24
N VAL A 56 13.49 -1.47 -5.11
CA VAL A 56 13.13 -1.19 -6.50
C VAL A 56 11.79 -1.79 -6.84
N LYS A 57 11.02 -1.13 -7.71
CA LYS A 57 9.72 -1.66 -8.18
C LYS A 57 9.96 -2.71 -9.27
N ILE A 58 9.57 -3.95 -9.00
CA ILE A 58 9.69 -5.06 -9.95
C ILE A 58 8.55 -5.00 -10.98
N GLY A 59 8.88 -5.14 -12.26
CA GLY A 59 7.89 -5.36 -13.32
C GLY A 59 6.88 -4.22 -13.49
N ALA A 60 7.30 -2.96 -13.27
CA ALA A 60 6.43 -1.79 -13.29
C ALA A 60 5.55 -1.66 -14.55
N ASN A 61 6.02 -2.21 -15.68
CA ASN A 61 5.30 -2.23 -16.97
C ASN A 61 4.86 -3.64 -17.40
N GLN A 62 5.14 -4.65 -16.59
CA GLN A 62 4.86 -6.06 -16.89
C GLN A 62 3.63 -6.56 -16.14
N PHE A 63 3.41 -6.07 -14.93
CA PHE A 63 2.31 -6.49 -14.08
C PHE A 63 1.19 -5.45 -14.02
N LYS A 64 -0.04 -5.92 -13.83
CA LYS A 64 -1.18 -5.02 -13.67
C LYS A 64 -1.03 -4.21 -12.40
N ARG A 65 -1.10 -2.88 -12.52
CA ARG A 65 -1.19 -2.01 -11.34
C ARG A 65 -2.54 -2.20 -10.67
N ILE A 66 -2.51 -2.53 -9.39
CA ILE A 66 -3.72 -2.74 -8.61
C ILE A 66 -3.94 -1.54 -7.70
N LYS A 67 -5.14 -0.95 -7.77
CA LYS A 67 -5.60 0.09 -6.85
C LYS A 67 -6.69 -0.52 -5.98
N GLU A 68 -6.45 -0.60 -4.68
CA GLU A 68 -7.43 -1.01 -3.69
C GLU A 68 -7.66 0.12 -2.67
N GLU A 69 -8.93 0.39 -2.39
CA GLU A 69 -9.34 1.25 -1.29
C GLU A 69 -9.13 0.50 0.02
N THR A 70 -8.03 0.81 0.71
CA THR A 70 -7.58 0.08 1.91
C THR A 70 -7.59 0.94 3.17
N ARG A 71 -7.83 2.25 3.02
CA ARG A 71 -7.84 3.22 4.12
C ARG A 71 -9.15 3.99 4.08
N PHE A 72 -9.86 3.96 5.20
CA PHE A 72 -11.18 4.57 5.32
C PHE A 72 -11.18 5.59 6.46
N HIS A 73 -11.78 6.75 6.22
CA HIS A 73 -12.11 7.70 7.27
C HIS A 73 -13.51 7.35 7.81
N SER A 74 -13.57 6.75 8.99
CA SER A 74 -14.80 6.21 9.58
C SER A 74 -15.26 7.03 10.78
N TYR A 75 -16.55 7.29 10.86
CA TYR A 75 -17.23 7.97 11.97
C TYR A 75 -18.65 7.40 12.14
N ARG A 76 -19.28 7.62 13.30
CA ARG A 76 -20.66 7.13 13.53
C ARG A 76 -21.63 7.90 12.65
N SER A 77 -22.63 7.21 12.09
CA SER A 77 -23.60 7.81 11.15
C SER A 77 -24.30 9.06 11.72
N GLY A 78 -24.64 9.06 13.00
CA GLY A 78 -25.25 10.20 13.69
C GLY A 78 -24.35 11.44 13.85
N GLU A 79 -23.04 11.29 13.64
CA GLU A 79 -22.06 12.38 13.80
C GLU A 79 -21.71 13.06 12.47
N LYS A 80 -22.36 12.69 11.36
CA LYS A 80 -22.08 13.24 10.01
C LYS A 80 -22.21 14.77 9.94
N SER A 81 -23.07 15.37 10.75
CA SER A 81 -23.26 16.82 10.82
C SER A 81 -22.24 17.54 11.70
N ASN A 82 -21.40 16.81 12.45
CA ASN A 82 -20.40 17.39 13.34
C ASN A 82 -19.38 18.21 12.55
N LYS A 83 -19.29 19.50 12.87
CA LYS A 83 -18.41 20.45 12.17
C LYS A 83 -16.94 20.05 12.26
N LYS A 84 -16.49 19.46 13.37
CA LYS A 84 -15.09 19.01 13.54
C LYS A 84 -14.75 17.85 12.60
N ILE A 85 -15.67 16.89 12.45
CA ILE A 85 -15.49 15.74 11.54
C ILE A 85 -15.41 16.22 10.08
N LYS A 86 -16.30 17.15 9.69
CA LYS A 86 -16.26 17.73 8.34
C LYS A 86 -14.95 18.47 8.06
N LEU A 87 -14.54 19.36 8.97
CA LEU A 87 -13.30 20.12 8.82
C LEU A 87 -12.08 19.20 8.74
N PHE A 88 -12.03 18.15 9.56
CA PHE A 88 -10.96 17.17 9.51
C PHE A 88 -10.95 16.40 8.18
N GLY A 89 -12.11 15.95 7.69
CA GLY A 89 -12.22 15.26 6.41
C GLY A 89 -11.80 16.13 5.23
N GLU A 90 -12.19 17.41 5.22
CA GLU A 90 -11.78 18.39 4.22
C GLU A 90 -10.27 18.63 4.24
N TRP A 91 -9.71 18.85 5.44
CA TRP A 91 -8.27 18.99 5.62
C TRP A 91 -7.51 17.75 5.13
N LEU A 92 -7.93 16.55 5.54
CA LEU A 92 -7.29 15.29 5.17
C LEU A 92 -7.26 15.09 3.65
N LEU A 93 -8.38 15.38 2.97
CA LEU A 93 -8.45 15.30 1.50
C LEU A 93 -7.53 16.32 0.82
N ASN A 94 -7.36 17.51 1.41
CA ASN A 94 -6.44 18.51 0.88
C ASN A 94 -4.97 18.08 1.04
N GLU A 95 -4.57 17.56 2.20
CA GLU A 95 -3.23 17.00 2.41
C GLU A 95 -2.92 15.86 1.42
N MET A 96 -3.88 14.96 1.19
CA MET A 96 -3.71 13.87 0.24
C MET A 96 -3.50 14.36 -1.20
N ARG A 97 -4.20 15.42 -1.62
CA ARG A 97 -4.03 16.03 -2.95
C ARG A 97 -2.69 16.73 -3.11
N SER A 98 -2.19 17.36 -2.05
CA SER A 98 -0.88 18.01 -2.02
C SER A 98 0.24 16.98 -2.19
N ASN A 99 0.19 15.86 -1.46
CA ASN A 99 1.19 14.79 -1.57
C ASN A 99 1.14 14.04 -2.91
N SER A 100 -0.02 13.97 -3.57
CA SER A 100 -0.17 13.30 -4.87
C SER A 100 0.49 14.03 -6.04
N LYS A 101 0.95 15.28 -5.86
CA LYS A 101 1.56 16.12 -6.90
C LYS A 101 3.09 16.05 -6.93
N THR A 102 3.71 15.37 -5.96
CA THR A 102 5.17 15.33 -5.77
C THR A 102 5.79 13.99 -6.17
N THR A 103 4.99 13.02 -6.61
CA THR A 103 5.42 11.67 -7.03
C THR A 103 5.03 11.39 -8.48
#